data_AF-A0A5C6X5Q5-F1
#
_entry.id   AF-A0A5C6X5Q5-F1
#
_cell.length_a   1.000
_cell.length_b   1.000
_cell.length_c   1.000
_cell.angle_alpha   90.00
_cell.angle_beta   90.00
_cell.angle_gamma   90.00
#
_symmetry.space_group_name_H-M   'P 1'
#
loop_
_entity.id
_entity.type
_entity.pdbx_description
1 polymer ?
#
loop_
_entity_poly.entity_id
_entity_poly.type
_entity_poly.pdbx_seq_one_letter_code
_entity_poly.pdbx_strand_id
1 'polypeptide(L)'
;SYQQLERFLSDELAPRATPQDAFGRELYALQSQRFLGATVDLDETYEWGIEELARMTAEQKQIAHEIKPGASIAEAIELLDSDPSRTLHGTDALQRWMQQLSDDAIEALAGTHFDIAEPMRALECMIAPTHDGIIYYTGPSDDFSRPGRMWWSVPESVTEFTTWREATTVYHEGVPGHHLQIAQAV
;
A
#
# COMPACT_ATOMS: atom_id res chain seq x y z
N SER A 1 -12.39 14.68 -29.92
CA SER A 1 -11.25 15.39 -29.31
C SER A 1 -11.58 15.75 -27.86
N TYR A 2 -10.59 16.08 -27.01
CA TYR A 2 -10.84 16.49 -25.62
C TYR A 2 -11.83 17.66 -25.50
N GLN A 3 -11.79 18.63 -26.44
CA GLN A 3 -12.74 19.75 -26.47
C GLN A 3 -14.20 19.34 -26.74
N GLN A 4 -14.43 18.26 -27.48
CA GLN A 4 -15.79 17.75 -27.69
C GLN A 4 -16.31 17.06 -26.43
N LEU A 5 -15.44 16.33 -25.72
CA LEU A 5 -15.80 15.71 -24.45
C LEU A 5 -16.10 16.77 -23.38
N GLU A 6 -15.28 17.81 -23.29
CA GLU A 6 -15.49 18.92 -22.36
C GLU A 6 -16.84 19.60 -22.58
N ARG A 7 -17.16 20.00 -23.82
CA ARG A 7 -18.49 20.55 -24.14
C ARG A 7 -19.64 19.61 -23.80
N PHE A 8 -19.51 18.32 -24.12
CA PHE A 8 -20.55 17.34 -23.77
C PHE A 8 -20.74 17.24 -22.24
N LEU A 9 -19.64 17.13 -21.48
CA LEU A 9 -19.70 17.03 -20.02
C LEU A 9 -20.31 18.28 -19.40
N SER A 10 -19.92 19.46 -19.84
CA SER A 10 -20.37 20.75 -19.29
C SER A 10 -21.79 21.12 -19.72
N ASP A 11 -22.10 21.03 -21.01
CA ASP A 11 -23.33 21.59 -21.58
C ASP A 11 -24.49 20.58 -21.62
N GLU A 12 -24.18 19.28 -21.69
CA GLU A 12 -25.20 18.23 -21.83
C GLU A 12 -25.34 17.34 -20.58
N LEU A 13 -24.24 16.88 -20.00
CA LEU A 13 -24.27 15.91 -18.90
C LEU A 13 -24.44 16.59 -17.53
N ALA A 14 -23.63 17.60 -17.21
CA ALA A 14 -23.64 18.26 -15.90
C ALA A 14 -25.02 18.83 -15.52
N PRO A 15 -25.81 19.46 -16.43
CA PRO A 15 -27.14 19.94 -16.09
C PRO A 15 -28.15 18.82 -15.76
N ARG A 16 -27.84 17.57 -16.14
CA ARG A 16 -28.66 16.37 -15.87
C ARG A 16 -28.07 15.48 -14.77
N ALA A 17 -26.89 15.82 -14.26
CA ALA A 17 -26.23 15.06 -13.21
C ALA A 17 -26.98 15.25 -11.89
N THR A 18 -26.97 14.20 -11.07
CA THR A 18 -27.48 14.29 -9.69
C THR A 18 -26.41 14.92 -8.79
N PRO A 19 -26.79 15.77 -7.82
CA PRO A 19 -25.87 16.22 -6.78
C PRO A 19 -25.62 15.14 -5.70
N GLN A 20 -26.34 14.01 -5.76
CA GLN A 20 -26.17 12.91 -4.82
C GLN A 20 -25.11 11.94 -5.30
N ASP A 21 -24.00 11.85 -4.57
CA ASP A 21 -22.90 10.92 -4.89
C ASP A 21 -23.28 9.45 -4.67
N ALA A 22 -24.17 9.18 -3.71
CA ALA A 22 -24.62 7.83 -3.39
C ALA A 22 -25.44 7.24 -4.55
N PHE A 23 -24.94 6.15 -5.13
CA PHE A 23 -25.51 5.50 -6.30
C PHE A 23 -26.41 4.28 -5.99
N GLY A 24 -26.73 4.07 -4.71
CA GLY A 24 -27.75 3.10 -4.26
C GLY A 24 -27.27 1.65 -4.12
N ARG A 25 -28.02 0.86 -3.33
CA ARG A 25 -27.63 -0.50 -2.91
C ARG A 25 -27.46 -1.47 -4.08
N GLU A 26 -28.33 -1.43 -5.08
CA GLU A 26 -28.29 -2.39 -6.20
C GLU A 26 -27.00 -2.24 -7.02
N LEU A 27 -26.66 -1.01 -7.40
CA LEU A 27 -25.41 -0.72 -8.10
C LEU A 27 -24.19 -0.98 -7.20
N TYR A 28 -24.27 -0.67 -5.90
CA TYR A 28 -23.20 -0.96 -4.95
C TYR A 28 -22.92 -2.46 -4.83
N ALA A 29 -23.95 -3.30 -4.73
CA ALA A 29 -23.78 -4.75 -4.66
C ALA A 29 -23.08 -5.30 -5.91
N LEU A 30 -23.43 -4.81 -7.11
CA LEU A 30 -22.78 -5.22 -8.36
C LEU A 30 -21.31 -4.80 -8.43
N GLN A 31 -20.99 -3.56 -8.02
CA GLN A 31 -19.60 -3.10 -8.02
C GLN A 31 -18.78 -3.82 -6.94
N SER A 32 -19.34 -3.99 -5.73
CA SER A 32 -18.70 -4.74 -4.65
C SER A 32 -18.33 -6.15 -5.10
N GLN A 33 -19.27 -6.89 -5.73
CA GLN A 33 -18.99 -8.21 -6.26
C GLN A 33 -17.91 -8.20 -7.36
N ARG A 34 -17.92 -7.19 -8.23
CA ARG A 34 -16.92 -7.04 -9.28
C ARG A 34 -15.50 -6.86 -8.72
N PHE A 35 -15.33 -6.12 -7.63
CA PHE A 35 -14.03 -5.89 -7.01
C PHE A 35 -13.58 -7.05 -6.10
N LEU A 36 -14.49 -7.60 -5.30
CA LEU A 36 -14.18 -8.66 -4.34
C LEU A 36 -14.13 -10.05 -4.96
N GLY A 37 -14.80 -10.26 -6.10
CA GLY A 37 -15.03 -11.59 -6.66
C GLY A 37 -16.01 -12.45 -5.84
N ALA A 38 -16.71 -11.85 -4.86
CA ALA A 38 -17.63 -12.52 -3.95
C ALA A 38 -18.86 -11.64 -3.65
N THR A 39 -20.00 -12.28 -3.37
CA THR A 39 -21.18 -11.58 -2.85
C THR A 39 -21.12 -11.61 -1.33
N VAL A 40 -21.10 -10.43 -0.72
CA VAL A 40 -21.11 -10.24 0.74
C VAL A 40 -22.43 -9.62 1.19
N ASP A 41 -22.82 -9.85 2.44
CA ASP A 41 -23.88 -9.06 3.05
C ASP A 41 -23.33 -7.66 3.37
N LEU A 42 -23.88 -6.64 2.71
CA LEU A 42 -23.37 -5.28 2.81
C LEU A 42 -23.60 -4.66 4.19
N ASP A 43 -24.69 -5.03 4.88
CA ASP A 43 -25.00 -4.47 6.19
C ASP A 43 -24.12 -5.14 7.25
N GLU A 44 -23.97 -6.46 7.18
CA GLU A 44 -23.03 -7.19 8.02
C GLU A 44 -21.58 -6.70 7.82
N THR A 45 -21.14 -6.56 6.57
CA THR A 45 -19.77 -6.10 6.24
C THR A 45 -19.54 -4.68 6.76
N TYR A 46 -20.57 -3.83 6.73
CA TYR A 46 -20.49 -2.48 7.30
C TYR A 46 -20.29 -2.51 8.81
N GLU A 47 -21.12 -3.26 9.54
CA GLU A 47 -21.01 -3.38 11.00
C GLU A 47 -19.67 -4.00 11.41
N TRP A 48 -19.24 -5.06 10.71
CA TRP A 48 -17.91 -5.64 10.90
C TRP A 48 -16.80 -4.61 10.69
N GLY A 49 -16.91 -3.76 9.66
CA GLY A 49 -15.93 -2.69 9.43
C GLY A 49 -15.86 -1.66 10.55
N ILE A 50 -16.99 -1.34 11.20
CA ILE A 50 -17.04 -0.47 12.38
C ILE A 50 -16.35 -1.14 13.58
N GLU A 51 -16.60 -2.43 13.79
CA GLU A 51 -15.97 -3.21 14.85
C GLU A 51 -14.45 -3.31 14.67
N GLU A 52 -13.98 -3.61 13.45
CA GLU A 52 -12.55 -3.67 13.15
C GLU A 52 -11.88 -2.30 13.31
N LEU A 53 -12.53 -1.21 12.90
CA LEU A 53 -12.01 0.14 13.14
C LEU A 53 -11.84 0.43 14.64
N ALA A 54 -12.81 0.05 15.46
CA ALA A 54 -12.73 0.20 16.91
C ALA A 54 -11.60 -0.66 17.50
N ARG A 55 -11.45 -1.91 17.04
CA ARG A 55 -10.38 -2.83 17.45
C ARG A 55 -9.00 -2.27 17.10
N MET A 56 -8.79 -1.81 15.87
CA MET A 56 -7.55 -1.19 15.42
C MET A 56 -7.21 0.08 16.20
N THR A 57 -8.22 0.91 16.50
CA THR A 57 -8.04 2.10 17.34
C THR A 57 -7.59 1.73 18.75
N ALA A 58 -8.13 0.65 19.33
CA ALA A 58 -7.73 0.18 20.64
C ALA A 58 -6.28 -0.36 20.64
N GLU A 59 -5.90 -1.11 19.62
CA GLU A 59 -4.55 -1.64 19.43
C GLU A 59 -3.52 -0.50 19.29
N GLN A 60 -3.82 0.51 18.46
CA GLN A 60 -2.99 1.72 18.34
C GLN A 60 -2.81 2.44 19.68
N LYS A 61 -3.87 2.52 20.52
CA LYS A 61 -3.76 3.13 21.86
C LYS A 61 -2.84 2.32 22.77
N GLN A 62 -2.92 0.98 22.74
CA GLN A 62 -2.04 0.12 23.53
C GLN A 62 -0.57 0.30 23.12
N ILE A 63 -0.29 0.25 21.82
CA ILE A 63 1.06 0.47 21.28
C ILE A 63 1.58 1.87 21.63
N ALA A 64 0.74 2.90 21.59
CA ALA A 64 1.15 4.25 22.01
C ALA A 64 1.63 4.27 23.48
N HIS A 65 0.97 3.51 24.36
CA HIS A 65 1.39 3.39 25.76
C HIS A 65 2.69 2.60 25.93
N GLU A 66 2.97 1.64 25.05
CA GLU A 66 4.25 0.91 25.02
C GLU A 66 5.41 1.80 24.57
N ILE A 67 5.18 2.64 23.56
CA ILE A 67 6.17 3.63 23.07
C ILE A 67 6.49 4.65 24.17
N LYS A 68 5.45 5.19 24.80
CA LYS A 68 5.60 6.11 25.94
C LYS A 68 4.41 5.94 26.88
N PRO A 69 4.64 5.55 28.15
CA PRO A 69 3.56 5.38 29.12
C PRO A 69 2.65 6.62 29.21
N GLY A 70 1.35 6.40 28.95
CA GLY A 70 0.31 7.44 28.99
C GLY A 70 0.21 8.33 27.75
N ALA A 71 0.98 8.07 26.68
CA ALA A 71 0.87 8.83 25.45
C ALA A 71 -0.43 8.53 24.68
N SER A 72 -0.97 9.57 24.06
CA SER A 72 -1.96 9.44 22.99
C SER A 72 -1.32 8.89 21.71
N ILE A 73 -2.15 8.42 20.78
CA ILE A 73 -1.70 7.97 19.45
C ILE A 73 -0.92 9.09 18.73
N ALA A 74 -1.44 10.32 18.76
CA ALA A 74 -0.80 11.46 18.10
C ALA A 74 0.58 11.79 18.69
N GLU A 75 0.72 11.75 20.01
CA GLU A 75 2.01 11.98 20.66
C GLU A 75 3.00 10.85 20.36
N ALA A 76 2.56 9.59 20.32
CA ALA A 76 3.41 8.47 19.94
C ALA A 76 3.89 8.60 18.49
N ILE A 77 3.01 9.03 17.58
CA ILE A 77 3.34 9.32 16.19
C ILE A 77 4.41 10.43 16.10
N GLU A 78 4.21 11.55 16.81
CA GLU A 78 5.17 12.66 16.80
C GLU A 78 6.55 12.24 17.32
N LEU A 79 6.59 11.37 18.35
CA LEU A 79 7.84 10.81 18.86
C LEU A 79 8.55 9.93 17.82
N LEU A 80 7.81 9.10 17.09
CA LEU A 80 8.39 8.26 16.03
C LEU A 80 8.82 9.09 14.82
N ASP A 81 8.07 10.12 14.45
CA ASP A 81 8.42 11.03 13.35
C ASP A 81 9.64 11.90 13.66
N SER A 82 9.87 12.22 14.93
CA SER A 82 11.02 13.05 15.37
C SER A 82 12.26 12.25 15.77
N ASP A 83 12.20 10.92 15.79
CA ASP A 83 13.32 10.04 16.15
C ASP A 83 14.35 9.94 15.00
N PRO A 84 15.54 10.55 15.12
CA PRO A 84 16.53 10.57 14.04
C PRO A 84 17.06 9.17 13.69
N SER A 85 16.93 8.19 14.60
CA SER A 85 17.35 6.80 14.32
C SER A 85 16.42 6.08 13.34
N ARG A 86 15.23 6.65 13.07
CA ARG A 86 14.23 6.10 12.13
C ARG A 86 14.19 6.86 10.81
N THR A 87 15.04 7.87 10.66
CA THR A 87 15.09 8.75 9.50
C THR A 87 16.23 8.35 8.58
N LEU A 88 15.90 8.14 7.30
CA LEU A 88 16.88 7.97 6.23
C LEU A 88 17.07 9.29 5.50
N HIS A 89 18.29 9.54 5.04
CA HIS A 89 18.63 10.71 4.25
C HIS A 89 19.05 10.30 2.84
N GLY A 90 18.31 10.80 1.84
CA GLY A 90 18.56 10.52 0.43
C GLY A 90 18.01 9.17 -0.04
N THR A 91 17.72 9.13 -1.34
CA THR A 91 17.10 7.98 -2.01
C THR A 91 18.02 6.75 -2.06
N ASP A 92 19.33 6.93 -2.05
CA ASP A 92 20.29 5.81 -1.96
C ASP A 92 20.15 5.04 -0.63
N ALA A 93 19.94 5.76 0.48
CA ALA A 93 19.72 5.14 1.78
C ALA A 93 18.36 4.45 1.83
N LEU A 94 17.34 5.08 1.25
CA LEU A 94 15.99 4.53 1.11
C LEU A 94 16.00 3.21 0.32
N GLN A 95 16.65 3.19 -0.85
CA GLN A 95 16.73 2.02 -1.71
C GLN A 95 17.42 0.84 -1.00
N ARG A 96 18.55 1.09 -0.33
CA ARG A 96 19.26 0.05 0.44
C ARG A 96 18.41 -0.48 1.59
N TRP A 97 17.68 0.39 2.29
CA TRP A 97 16.81 -0.02 3.38
C TRP A 97 15.66 -0.91 2.89
N MET A 98 14.99 -0.52 1.79
CA MET A 98 13.94 -1.35 1.19
C MET A 98 14.47 -2.71 0.75
N GLN A 99 15.66 -2.72 0.13
CA GLN A 99 16.30 -3.94 -0.34
C GLN A 99 16.61 -4.88 0.83
N GLN A 100 17.27 -4.37 1.88
CA GLN A 100 17.58 -5.18 3.06
C GLN A 100 16.31 -5.74 3.70
N LEU A 101 15.27 -4.92 3.88
CA LEU A 101 14.02 -5.35 4.49
C LEU A 101 13.32 -6.46 3.68
N SER A 102 13.39 -6.37 2.35
CA SER A 102 12.83 -7.36 1.43
C SER A 102 13.65 -8.66 1.42
N ASP A 103 14.97 -8.56 1.38
CA ASP A 103 15.88 -9.71 1.42
C ASP A 103 15.76 -10.47 2.74
N ASP A 104 15.70 -9.75 3.87
CA ASP A 104 15.49 -10.32 5.21
C ASP A 104 14.14 -11.06 5.29
N ALA A 105 13.08 -10.51 4.68
CA ALA A 105 11.77 -11.15 4.64
C ALA A 105 11.80 -12.45 3.81
N ILE A 106 12.51 -12.45 2.68
CA ILE A 106 12.69 -13.66 1.87
C ILE A 106 13.43 -14.74 2.67
N GLU A 107 14.54 -14.39 3.33
CA GLU A 107 15.30 -15.34 4.14
C GLU A 107 14.47 -15.92 5.29
N ALA A 108 13.73 -15.07 6.00
CA ALA A 108 12.92 -15.49 7.16
C ALA A 108 11.74 -16.40 6.78
N LEU A 109 11.16 -16.21 5.60
CA LEU A 109 9.92 -16.86 5.17
C LEU A 109 10.14 -18.07 4.26
N ALA A 110 11.26 -18.14 3.54
CA ALA A 110 11.56 -19.22 2.61
C ALA A 110 11.75 -20.57 3.33
N GLY A 111 10.96 -21.56 2.93
CA GLY A 111 11.03 -22.93 3.46
C GLY A 111 10.39 -23.12 4.84
N THR A 112 9.87 -22.06 5.44
CA THR A 112 9.13 -22.10 6.72
C THR A 112 7.65 -21.78 6.52
N HIS A 113 7.37 -20.62 5.91
CA HIS A 113 6.03 -20.12 5.68
C HIS A 113 5.63 -20.19 4.20
N PHE A 114 6.62 -20.08 3.29
CA PHE A 114 6.41 -20.10 1.85
C PHE A 114 7.47 -20.93 1.12
N ASP A 115 7.06 -21.63 0.07
CA ASP A 115 7.98 -22.24 -0.90
C ASP A 115 8.38 -21.18 -1.95
N ILE A 116 9.48 -20.48 -1.71
CA ILE A 116 9.97 -19.42 -2.60
C ILE A 116 11.00 -20.00 -3.58
N ALA A 117 10.59 -20.19 -4.84
CA ALA A 117 11.45 -20.65 -5.92
C ALA A 117 12.64 -19.72 -6.14
N GLU A 118 13.78 -20.25 -6.58
CA GLU A 118 15.04 -19.49 -6.68
C GLU A 118 14.92 -18.19 -7.50
N PRO A 119 14.29 -18.18 -8.69
CA PRO A 119 14.11 -16.93 -9.45
C PRO A 119 13.21 -15.89 -8.77
N MET A 120 12.29 -16.34 -7.90
CA MET A 120 11.41 -15.48 -7.09
C MET A 120 12.09 -14.93 -5.84
N ARG A 121 13.32 -15.34 -5.54
CA ARG A 121 14.11 -14.72 -4.46
C ARG A 121 14.70 -13.38 -4.89
N ALA A 122 14.67 -13.06 -6.19
CA ALA A 122 15.12 -11.79 -6.71
C ALA A 122 13.96 -10.78 -6.75
N LEU A 123 13.94 -9.90 -5.76
CA LEU A 123 13.14 -8.67 -5.74
C LEU A 123 14.06 -7.46 -5.77
N GLU A 124 14.03 -6.64 -6.82
CA GLU A 124 14.82 -5.41 -6.87
C GLU A 124 13.99 -4.23 -6.32
N CYS A 125 14.50 -3.59 -5.28
CA CYS A 125 13.94 -2.34 -4.76
C CYS A 125 14.54 -1.15 -5.50
N MET A 126 13.70 -0.28 -6.04
CA MET A 126 14.08 0.76 -6.99
C MET A 126 13.47 2.11 -6.62
N ILE A 127 14.10 3.19 -7.08
CA ILE A 127 13.53 4.54 -7.05
C ILE A 127 12.87 4.78 -8.41
N ALA A 128 11.60 5.17 -8.40
CA ALA A 128 10.85 5.41 -9.62
C ALA A 128 11.36 6.67 -10.34
N PRO A 129 11.23 6.73 -11.67
CA PRO A 129 11.49 7.96 -12.42
C PRO A 129 10.39 9.03 -12.25
N THR A 130 9.26 8.65 -11.65
CA THR A 130 8.14 9.54 -11.31
C THR A 130 8.26 10.06 -9.87
N HIS A 131 7.48 11.09 -9.55
CA HIS A 131 7.57 11.85 -8.28
C HIS A 131 6.20 12.07 -7.63
N ASP A 132 5.28 11.13 -7.83
CA ASP A 132 3.88 11.14 -7.36
C ASP A 132 3.70 10.67 -5.91
N GLY A 133 4.73 10.10 -5.26
CA GLY A 133 4.67 9.73 -3.85
C GLY A 133 4.20 8.30 -3.54
N ILE A 134 4.00 7.44 -4.55
CA ILE A 134 3.49 6.06 -4.32
C ILE A 134 4.60 5.01 -4.32
N ILE A 135 4.39 3.93 -3.57
CA ILE A 135 5.14 2.68 -3.72
C ILE A 135 4.30 1.74 -4.57
N TYR A 136 4.91 1.08 -5.56
CA TYR A 136 4.20 0.14 -6.43
C TYR A 136 5.09 -1.03 -6.86
N TYR A 137 4.45 -2.15 -7.13
CA TYR A 137 5.11 -3.36 -7.61
C TYR A 137 4.93 -3.60 -9.12
N THR A 138 5.97 -4.12 -9.76
CA THR A 138 5.93 -4.68 -11.12
C THR A 138 6.39 -6.13 -11.11
N GLY A 139 5.55 -7.02 -11.65
CA GLY A 139 5.83 -8.45 -11.79
C GLY A 139 7.09 -8.76 -12.61
N PRO A 140 7.71 -9.94 -12.37
CA PRO A 140 8.79 -10.43 -13.24
C PRO A 140 8.29 -10.63 -14.68
N SER A 141 9.21 -10.81 -15.62
CA SER A 141 8.85 -11.34 -16.95
C SER A 141 8.49 -12.82 -16.86
N ASP A 142 7.75 -13.32 -17.85
CA ASP A 142 7.30 -14.72 -17.92
C ASP A 142 8.45 -15.74 -17.86
N ASP A 143 9.63 -15.35 -18.33
CA ASP A 143 10.86 -16.15 -18.33
C ASP A 143 11.81 -15.82 -17.17
N PHE A 144 11.40 -14.96 -16.24
CA PHE A 144 12.20 -14.43 -15.12
C PHE A 144 13.50 -13.70 -15.53
N SER A 145 13.71 -13.38 -16.82
CA SER A 145 14.86 -12.60 -17.27
C SER A 145 14.88 -11.17 -16.71
N ARG A 146 13.70 -10.63 -16.36
CA ARG A 146 13.55 -9.45 -15.50
C ARG A 146 12.92 -9.89 -14.18
N PRO A 147 13.56 -9.63 -13.03
CA PRO A 147 13.00 -9.97 -11.73
C PRO A 147 11.79 -9.10 -11.38
N GLY A 148 11.09 -9.45 -10.31
CA GLY A 148 10.10 -8.57 -9.70
C GLY A 148 10.77 -7.29 -9.22
N ARG A 149 10.06 -6.16 -9.29
CA ARG A 149 10.58 -4.88 -8.80
C ARG A 149 9.57 -4.13 -7.98
N MET A 150 9.99 -3.64 -6.82
CA MET A 150 9.25 -2.66 -6.05
C MET A 150 9.85 -1.28 -6.33
N TRP A 151 9.00 -0.29 -6.55
CA TRP A 151 9.38 1.06 -6.93
C TRP A 151 8.84 2.06 -5.91
N TRP A 152 9.69 2.96 -5.43
CA TRP A 152 9.24 4.12 -4.66
C TRP A 152 9.40 5.39 -5.48
N SER A 153 8.27 6.03 -5.77
CA SER A 153 8.19 7.36 -6.39
C SER A 153 8.30 8.46 -5.34
N VAL A 154 9.40 9.20 -5.35
CA VAL A 154 9.72 10.18 -4.30
C VAL A 154 9.41 11.58 -4.80
N PRO A 155 8.59 12.40 -4.09
CA PRO A 155 8.38 13.79 -4.46
C PRO A 155 9.71 14.57 -4.43
N GLU A 156 9.97 15.44 -5.41
CA GLU A 156 11.25 16.15 -5.56
C GLU A 156 11.69 16.93 -4.30
N SER A 157 10.72 17.43 -3.51
CA SER A 157 11.00 18.19 -2.29
C SER A 157 11.33 17.33 -1.07
N VAL A 158 11.24 16.00 -1.17
CA VAL A 158 11.41 15.07 -0.04
C VAL A 158 12.78 14.42 -0.12
N THR A 159 13.63 14.73 0.87
CA THR A 159 14.99 14.18 0.99
C THR A 159 15.19 13.32 2.24
N GLU A 160 14.18 13.26 3.11
CA GLU A 160 14.19 12.51 4.36
C GLU A 160 12.99 11.57 4.41
N PHE A 161 13.18 10.36 4.93
CA PHE A 161 12.18 9.30 4.91
C PHE A 161 12.08 8.64 6.28
N THR A 162 10.88 8.55 6.85
CA THR A 162 10.64 7.83 8.10
C THR A 162 10.32 6.36 7.81
N THR A 163 11.17 5.47 8.29
CA THR A 163 11.06 4.02 7.99
C THR A 163 9.89 3.35 8.70
N TRP A 164 9.49 3.86 9.86
CA TRP A 164 8.48 3.22 10.70
C TRP A 164 7.07 3.23 10.06
N ARG A 165 6.77 4.24 9.23
CA ARG A 165 5.50 4.34 8.51
C ARG A 165 5.45 3.36 7.32
N GLU A 166 6.60 3.14 6.71
CA GLU A 166 6.67 2.59 5.35
C GLU A 166 7.07 1.12 5.33
N ALA A 167 7.55 0.58 6.46
CA ALA A 167 7.91 -0.84 6.57
C ALA A 167 6.75 -1.77 6.17
N THR A 168 5.52 -1.46 6.60
CA THR A 168 4.35 -2.26 6.22
C THR A 168 4.03 -2.19 4.73
N THR A 169 4.31 -1.05 4.09
CA THR A 169 4.10 -0.86 2.65
C THR A 169 5.14 -1.64 1.85
N VAL A 170 6.39 -1.70 2.32
CA VAL A 170 7.44 -2.55 1.72
C VAL A 170 7.02 -4.02 1.75
N TYR A 171 6.46 -4.50 2.86
CA TYR A 171 5.95 -5.89 2.90
C TYR A 171 4.71 -6.10 2.02
N HIS A 172 3.84 -5.09 1.90
CA HIS A 172 2.64 -5.14 1.07
C HIS A 172 2.97 -5.23 -0.44
N GLU A 173 3.85 -4.35 -0.92
CA GLU A 173 4.26 -4.31 -2.33
C GLU A 173 5.33 -5.35 -2.65
N GLY A 174 6.15 -5.73 -1.68
CA GLY A 174 7.22 -6.71 -1.79
C GLY A 174 6.83 -8.08 -1.27
N VAL A 175 7.58 -8.56 -0.28
CA VAL A 175 7.46 -9.90 0.31
C VAL A 175 6.93 -9.78 1.74
N PRO A 176 5.88 -10.52 2.14
CA PRO A 176 5.20 -11.59 1.40
C PRO A 176 4.02 -11.16 0.53
N GLY A 177 3.81 -9.86 0.30
CA GLY A 177 2.64 -9.34 -0.40
C GLY A 177 2.64 -9.57 -1.91
N HIS A 178 2.56 -8.50 -2.70
CA HIS A 178 2.37 -8.56 -4.14
C HIS A 178 3.45 -9.38 -4.86
N HIS A 179 4.71 -9.33 -4.41
CA HIS A 179 5.77 -10.09 -5.06
C HIS A 179 5.49 -11.60 -5.05
N LEU A 180 5.19 -12.17 -3.89
CA LEU A 180 4.94 -13.60 -3.80
C LEU A 180 3.63 -13.99 -4.49
N GLN A 181 2.58 -13.18 -4.34
CA GLN A 181 1.29 -13.48 -4.95
C GLN A 181 1.35 -13.47 -6.48
N ILE A 182 2.02 -12.48 -7.08
CA ILE A 182 2.07 -12.28 -8.53
C ILE A 182 3.14 -13.17 -9.17
N ALA A 183 4.36 -13.19 -8.61
CA ALA A 183 5.44 -13.96 -9.21
C ALA A 183 5.20 -15.48 -9.14
N GLN A 184 4.41 -15.96 -8.18
CA GLN A 184 4.01 -17.38 -8.12
C GLN A 184 3.06 -17.79 -9.25
N ALA A 185 2.36 -16.83 -9.86
CA ALA A 185 1.39 -17.07 -10.93
C ALA A 185 2.00 -16.99 -12.34
N VAL A 186 3.30 -16.75 -12.44
CA VAL A 186 4.10 -16.70 -13.67
C VAL A 186 4.64 -18.09 -13.99
#